data_AF-A0A4P7KQS6-F1
#
_entry.id   AF-A0A4P7KQS6-F1
#
_cell.length_a   1.000
_cell.length_b   1.000
_cell.length_c   1.000
_cell.angle_alpha   90.00
_cell.angle_beta   90.00
_cell.angle_gamma   90.00
#
_symmetry.space_group_name_H-M   'P 1'
#
loop_
_entity.id
_entity.type
_entity.pdbx_description
1 polymer ?
#
loop_
_entity_poly.entity_id
_entity_poly.type
_entity_poly.pdbx_seq_one_letter_code
_entity_poly.pdbx_strand_id
1 'polypeptide(L)'
;MRFYRNVKKRHALICQKINQNDILIQKLDNKIMIIEDEINEINKEILFINSLLADINNVGFLSKDELLAIKRKQAVFNHKLIDLKLEKAKKEAAHQAIIIEKKEKLNIKKILHMKSEKYIFLLKKEMIKIIQRKYLIEENEIEEVLYAKSKLNKNS
;
A
#
# COMPACT_ATOMS: atom_id res chain seq x y z
N MET A 1 13.83 29.33 16.84
CA MET A 1 12.72 29.37 15.85
C MET A 1 13.03 28.68 14.52
N ARG A 2 14.21 28.86 13.89
CA ARG A 2 14.53 28.25 12.58
C ARG A 2 14.48 26.71 12.57
N PHE A 3 14.98 26.06 13.64
CA PHE A 3 14.94 24.60 13.78
C PHE A 3 13.50 24.06 13.80
N TYR A 4 12.65 24.55 14.70
CA TYR A 4 11.25 24.15 14.80
C TYR A 4 10.50 24.25 13.46
N ARG A 5 10.63 25.39 12.76
CA ARG A 5 10.00 25.59 11.44
C ARG A 5 10.48 24.58 10.40
N ASN A 6 11.78 24.26 10.38
CA ASN A 6 12.35 23.29 9.46
C ASN A 6 11.85 21.86 9.75
N VAL A 7 11.81 21.46 11.03
CA VAL A 7 11.30 20.16 11.47
C VAL A 7 9.82 20.02 11.12
N LYS A 8 9.01 21.06 11.36
CA LYS A 8 7.58 21.09 11.00
C LYS A 8 7.36 20.94 9.49
N LYS A 9 8.13 21.66 8.67
CA LYS A 9 8.07 21.52 7.20
C LYS A 9 8.42 20.11 6.74
N ARG A 10 9.49 19.51 7.29
CA ARG A 10 9.89 18.13 6.96
C ARG A 10 8.84 17.10 7.39
N HIS A 11 8.21 17.29 8.54
CA HIS A 11 7.11 16.45 9.01
C HIS A 11 5.92 16.49 8.04
N ALA A 12 5.48 17.68 7.64
CA ALA A 12 4.39 17.85 6.68
C ALA A 12 4.68 17.15 5.34
N LEU A 13 5.91 17.26 4.82
CA LEU A 13 6.33 16.55 3.61
C LEU A 13 6.27 15.02 3.77
N ILE A 14 6.57 14.48 4.95
CA ILE A 14 6.46 13.04 5.20
C ILE A 14 5.00 12.62 5.26
N CYS A 15 4.14 13.39 5.92
CA CYS A 15 2.70 13.11 5.92
C CYS A 15 2.13 13.10 4.49
N GLN A 16 2.56 14.04 3.63
CA GLN A 16 2.17 14.03 2.22
C GLN A 16 2.64 12.76 1.50
N LYS A 17 3.88 12.32 1.74
CA LYS A 17 4.41 11.07 1.17
C LYS A 17 3.66 9.83 1.65
N ILE A 18 3.22 9.80 2.91
CA ILE A 18 2.37 8.72 3.44
C ILE A 18 1.06 8.67 2.65
N ASN A 19 0.36 9.80 2.52
CA ASN A 19 -0.90 9.87 1.79
C ASN A 19 -0.75 9.43 0.32
N GLN A 20 0.32 9.88 -0.35
CA GLN A 20 0.62 9.45 -1.71
C GLN A 20 0.85 7.94 -1.80
N ASN A 21 1.59 7.37 -0.85
CA ASN A 21 1.84 5.92 -0.80
C ASN A 21 0.57 5.12 -0.51
N ASP A 22 -0.35 5.65 0.30
CA ASP A 22 -1.64 5.02 0.57
C ASP A 22 -2.52 4.95 -0.67
N ILE A 23 -2.54 6.02 -1.48
CA ILE A 23 -3.20 6.01 -2.80
C ILE A 23 -2.61 4.94 -3.71
N LEU A 24 -1.27 4.77 -3.71
CA LEU A 24 -0.62 3.73 -4.51
C LEU A 24 -1.01 2.32 -4.04
N ILE A 25 -1.04 2.08 -2.72
CA ILE A 25 -1.48 0.79 -2.16
C ILE A 25 -2.92 0.49 -2.58
N GLN A 26 -3.83 1.45 -2.47
CA GLN A 26 -5.22 1.29 -2.90
C GLN A 26 -5.35 0.97 -4.38
N LYS A 27 -4.53 1.61 -5.24
CA LYS A 27 -4.50 1.29 -6.68
C LYS A 27 -4.00 -0.13 -6.93
N LEU A 28 -3.04 -0.62 -6.16
CA LEU A 28 -2.55 -1.99 -6.26
C LEU A 28 -3.62 -2.99 -5.79
N ASP A 29 -4.37 -2.67 -4.74
CA ASP A 29 -5.49 -3.50 -4.27
C ASP A 29 -6.57 -3.66 -5.34
N ASN A 30 -6.96 -2.56 -6.00
CA ASN A 30 -7.91 -2.62 -7.09
C ASN A 30 -7.39 -3.47 -8.26
N LYS A 31 -6.09 -3.37 -8.60
CA LYS A 31 -5.48 -4.19 -9.66
C LYS A 31 -5.46 -5.68 -9.29
N ILE A 32 -5.17 -6.01 -8.03
CA ILE A 32 -5.20 -7.40 -7.53
C ILE A 32 -6.60 -7.98 -7.72
N MET A 33 -7.63 -7.26 -7.27
CA MET A 33 -9.02 -7.69 -7.40
C MET A 33 -9.41 -7.94 -8.86
N ILE A 34 -9.09 -7.01 -9.77
CA ILE A 34 -9.37 -7.18 -11.20
C ILE A 34 -8.72 -8.44 -11.77
N ILE A 35 -7.46 -8.70 -11.44
CA ILE A 35 -6.74 -9.87 -11.96
C ILE A 35 -7.28 -11.17 -11.34
N GLU A 36 -7.67 -11.15 -10.07
CA GLU A 36 -8.31 -12.30 -9.41
C GLU A 36 -9.64 -12.64 -10.10
N ASP A 37 -10.45 -11.65 -10.44
CA ASP A 37 -11.68 -11.82 -11.20
C ASP A 37 -11.40 -12.41 -12.59
N GLU A 38 -10.42 -11.88 -13.32
CA GLU A 38 -10.01 -12.42 -14.63
C GLU A 38 -9.53 -13.88 -14.54
N ILE A 39 -8.74 -14.24 -13.52
CA ILE A 39 -8.29 -15.62 -13.28
C ILE A 39 -9.49 -16.53 -12.98
N ASN A 40 -10.46 -16.04 -12.21
CA ASN A 40 -11.68 -16.79 -11.89
C ASN A 40 -12.54 -17.05 -13.13
N GLU A 41 -12.69 -16.07 -14.02
CA GLU A 41 -13.37 -16.28 -15.30
C GLU A 41 -12.65 -17.31 -16.18
N ILE A 42 -11.32 -17.23 -16.29
CA ILE A 42 -10.54 -18.25 -17.02
C ILE A 42 -10.73 -19.65 -16.41
N ASN A 43 -10.78 -19.76 -15.08
CA ASN A 43 -11.04 -21.03 -14.41
C ASN A 43 -12.43 -21.58 -14.75
N LYS A 44 -13.46 -20.74 -14.79
CA LYS A 44 -14.81 -21.15 -15.20
C LYS A 44 -14.82 -21.66 -16.64
N GLU A 45 -14.14 -20.96 -17.57
CA GLU A 45 -14.02 -21.40 -18.95
C GLU A 45 -13.29 -22.75 -19.08
N ILE A 46 -12.20 -22.94 -18.33
CA ILE A 46 -11.47 -24.22 -18.29
C ILE A 46 -12.39 -25.35 -17.80
N LEU A 47 -13.15 -25.12 -16.72
CA LEU A 47 -14.09 -26.11 -16.19
C LEU A 47 -15.19 -26.46 -17.21
N PHE A 48 -15.74 -25.46 -17.89
CA PHE A 48 -16.73 -25.65 -18.92
C PHE A 48 -16.20 -26.47 -20.12
N ILE A 49 -14.98 -26.20 -20.59
CA ILE A 49 -14.40 -26.99 -21.68
C ILE A 49 -14.10 -28.42 -21.22
N ASN A 50 -13.65 -28.61 -19.98
CA ASN A 50 -13.45 -29.94 -19.43
C ASN A 50 -14.75 -30.75 -19.34
N SER A 51 -15.89 -30.11 -19.01
CA SER A 51 -17.18 -30.80 -19.02
C SER A 51 -17.58 -31.20 -20.44
N LEU A 52 -17.42 -30.31 -21.42
CA LEU A 52 -17.68 -30.63 -22.84
C LEU A 52 -16.81 -31.80 -23.33
N LEU A 53 -15.55 -31.85 -22.94
CA LEU A 53 -14.65 -32.96 -23.26
C LEU A 53 -15.10 -34.27 -22.60
N ALA A 54 -15.58 -34.23 -21.35
CA ALA A 54 -16.11 -35.40 -20.66
C ALA A 54 -17.37 -35.94 -21.36
N ASP A 55 -18.28 -35.06 -21.76
CA ASP A 55 -19.50 -35.42 -22.50
C ASP A 55 -19.16 -36.09 -23.84
N ILE A 56 -18.17 -35.55 -24.56
CA ILE A 56 -17.70 -36.09 -25.84
C ILE A 56 -17.00 -37.44 -25.70
N ASN A 57 -16.45 -37.76 -24.53
CA ASN A 57 -15.82 -39.05 -24.25
C ASN A 57 -16.84 -40.13 -23.88
N ASN A 58 -18.05 -39.74 -23.46
CA ASN A 58 -19.13 -40.63 -23.04
C ASN A 58 -20.04 -41.05 -24.20
N VAL A 59 -19.45 -41.48 -25.32
CA VAL A 59 -20.22 -41.91 -26.50
C VAL A 59 -20.03 -43.41 -26.73
N GLY A 60 -21.12 -44.10 -27.05
CA GLY A 60 -21.18 -45.56 -27.24
C GLY A 60 -20.51 -46.04 -28.54
N PHE A 61 -21.06 -47.07 -29.18
CA PHE A 61 -20.53 -47.55 -30.45
C PHE A 61 -20.67 -46.48 -31.55
N LEU A 62 -19.55 -46.12 -32.14
CA LEU A 62 -19.43 -45.08 -33.16
C LEU A 62 -18.99 -45.69 -34.49
N SER A 63 -19.54 -45.17 -35.58
CA SER A 63 -18.97 -45.37 -36.91
C SER A 63 -17.61 -44.66 -37.02
N LYS A 64 -16.83 -45.07 -38.03
CA LYS A 64 -15.51 -44.49 -38.29
C LYS A 64 -15.56 -42.97 -38.51
N ASP A 65 -16.57 -42.49 -39.24
CA ASP A 65 -16.71 -41.07 -39.57
C ASP A 65 -17.09 -40.25 -38.33
N GLU A 66 -17.96 -40.79 -37.46
CA GLU A 66 -18.32 -40.16 -36.19
C GLU A 66 -17.14 -40.10 -35.22
N LEU A 67 -16.34 -41.17 -35.14
CA LEU A 67 -15.11 -41.19 -34.35
C LEU A 67 -14.13 -40.10 -34.81
N LEU A 68 -13.98 -39.93 -36.13
CA LEU A 68 -13.09 -38.94 -36.71
C LEU A 68 -13.57 -37.51 -36.42
N ALA A 69 -14.88 -37.27 -36.49
CA ALA A 69 -15.48 -36.00 -36.11
C ALA A 69 -15.27 -35.68 -34.62
N ILE A 70 -15.43 -36.66 -33.74
CA ILE A 70 -15.17 -36.53 -32.30
C ILE A 70 -13.71 -36.20 -32.03
N LYS A 71 -12.77 -36.90 -32.67
CA LYS A 71 -11.32 -36.63 -32.54
C LYS A 71 -10.97 -35.20 -32.95
N ARG A 72 -11.57 -34.68 -34.03
CA ARG A 72 -11.38 -33.28 -34.45
C ARG A 72 -11.90 -32.30 -33.40
N LYS A 73 -13.09 -32.53 -32.84
CA LYS A 73 -13.65 -31.68 -31.76
C LYS A 73 -12.78 -31.73 -30.51
N GLN A 74 -12.32 -32.91 -30.09
CA GLN A 74 -11.40 -33.07 -28.96
C GLN A 74 -10.10 -32.28 -29.17
N ALA A 75 -9.52 -32.34 -30.36
CA ALA A 75 -8.32 -31.58 -30.69
C ALA A 75 -8.54 -30.05 -30.53
N VAL A 76 -9.67 -29.53 -31.03
CA VAL A 76 -10.02 -28.10 -30.89
C VAL A 76 -10.15 -27.70 -29.41
N PHE A 77 -10.87 -28.49 -28.61
CA PHE A 77 -11.02 -28.19 -27.17
C PHE A 77 -9.71 -28.30 -26.39
N ASN A 78 -8.87 -29.29 -26.71
CA ASN A 78 -7.56 -29.44 -26.11
C ASN A 78 -6.64 -28.25 -26.44
N HIS A 79 -6.65 -27.76 -27.68
CA HIS A 79 -5.93 -26.53 -28.05
C HIS A 79 -6.43 -25.33 -27.25
N LYS A 80 -7.75 -25.12 -27.18
CA LYS A 80 -8.32 -24.02 -26.40
C LYS A 80 -7.96 -24.11 -24.91
N LEU A 81 -7.92 -25.32 -24.33
CA LEU A 81 -7.46 -25.52 -22.96
C LEU A 81 -6.00 -25.15 -22.74
N ILE A 82 -5.13 -25.46 -23.69
CA ILE A 82 -3.71 -25.06 -23.63
C ILE A 82 -3.61 -23.53 -23.62
N ASP A 83 -4.35 -22.87 -24.52
CA ASP A 83 -4.36 -21.40 -24.61
C ASP A 83 -4.85 -20.76 -23.30
N LEU A 84 -5.96 -21.25 -22.74
CA LEU A 84 -6.50 -20.75 -21.47
C LEU A 84 -5.56 -20.99 -20.28
N LYS A 85 -4.90 -22.16 -20.22
CA LYS A 85 -3.90 -22.44 -19.17
C LYS A 85 -2.70 -21.50 -19.29
N LEU A 86 -2.27 -21.19 -20.51
CA LEU A 86 -1.18 -20.27 -20.76
C LEU A 86 -1.57 -18.83 -20.41
N GLU A 87 -2.80 -18.42 -20.73
CA GLU A 87 -3.35 -17.12 -20.33
C GLU A 87 -3.45 -17.01 -18.81
N LYS A 88 -3.98 -18.03 -18.14
CA LYS A 88 -4.03 -18.11 -16.67
C LYS A 88 -2.64 -17.95 -16.06
N ALA A 89 -1.65 -18.69 -16.55
CA ALA A 89 -0.28 -18.61 -16.03
C ALA A 89 0.32 -17.19 -16.18
N LYS A 90 0.02 -16.49 -17.28
CA LYS A 90 0.44 -15.09 -17.46
C LYS A 90 -0.24 -14.16 -16.45
N LYS A 91 -1.54 -14.34 -16.20
CA LYS A 91 -2.30 -13.54 -15.21
C LYS A 91 -1.82 -13.82 -13.79
N GLU A 92 -1.55 -15.06 -13.44
CA GLU A 92 -0.97 -15.46 -12.14
C GLU A 92 0.42 -14.85 -11.92
N ALA A 93 1.27 -14.83 -12.95
CA ALA A 93 2.56 -14.15 -12.88
C ALA A 93 2.42 -12.63 -12.66
N ALA A 94 1.45 -11.99 -13.34
CA ALA A 94 1.16 -10.58 -13.15
C ALA A 94 0.62 -10.29 -11.74
N HIS A 95 -0.26 -11.15 -11.22
CA HIS A 95 -0.79 -11.08 -9.85
C HIS A 95 0.33 -11.14 -8.81
N GLN A 96 1.26 -12.10 -8.95
CA GLN A 96 2.42 -12.21 -8.07
C GLN A 96 3.32 -10.97 -8.11
N ALA A 97 3.56 -10.41 -9.30
CA ALA A 97 4.35 -9.19 -9.44
C ALA A 97 3.71 -8.00 -8.69
N ILE A 98 2.39 -7.85 -8.79
CA ILE A 98 1.65 -6.78 -8.10
C ILE A 98 1.63 -7.00 -6.58
N ILE A 99 1.53 -8.25 -6.12
CA ILE A 99 1.66 -8.56 -4.69
C ILE A 99 3.03 -8.16 -4.15
N ILE A 100 4.10 -8.43 -4.90
CA ILE A 100 5.46 -8.03 -4.53
C ILE A 100 5.55 -6.50 -4.45
N GLU A 101 5.07 -5.80 -5.48
CA GLU A 101 5.04 -4.33 -5.49
C GLU A 101 4.27 -3.77 -4.27
N LYS A 102 3.11 -4.35 -3.94
CA LYS A 102 2.32 -3.96 -2.77
C LYS A 102 3.10 -4.15 -1.47
N LYS A 103 3.83 -5.27 -1.31
CA LYS A 103 4.68 -5.51 -0.13
C LYS A 103 5.76 -4.45 0.00
N GLU A 104 6.38 -4.03 -1.10
CA GLU A 104 7.36 -2.95 -1.10
C GLU A 104 6.74 -1.62 -0.66
N LYS A 105 5.57 -1.25 -1.19
CA LYS A 105 4.86 -0.03 -0.76
C LYS A 105 4.46 -0.06 0.71
N LEU A 106 4.06 -1.22 1.23
CA LEU A 106 3.78 -1.39 2.66
C LEU A 106 5.04 -1.21 3.52
N ASN A 107 6.19 -1.70 3.08
CA ASN A 107 7.46 -1.49 3.77
C ASN A 107 7.88 -0.01 3.75
N ILE A 108 7.72 0.68 2.62
CA ILE A 108 7.94 2.13 2.51
C ILE A 108 7.01 2.88 3.48
N LYS A 109 5.73 2.49 3.56
CA LYS A 109 4.77 3.07 4.51
C LYS A 109 5.28 2.98 5.95
N LYS A 110 5.74 1.80 6.40
CA LYS A 110 6.30 1.59 7.74
C LYS A 110 7.47 2.55 8.01
N ILE A 111 8.41 2.65 7.07
CA ILE A 111 9.57 3.56 7.20
C ILE A 111 9.12 5.02 7.30
N LEU A 112 8.13 5.44 6.51
CA LEU A 112 7.60 6.81 6.56
C LEU A 112 6.91 7.10 7.89
N HIS A 113 6.15 6.16 8.46
CA HIS A 113 5.56 6.31 9.80
C HIS A 113 6.63 6.48 10.89
N MET A 114 7.66 5.63 10.91
CA MET A 114 8.77 5.77 11.86
C MET A 114 9.45 7.15 11.76
N LYS A 115 9.64 7.64 10.53
CA LYS A 115 10.17 8.99 10.31
C LYS A 115 9.20 10.05 10.85
N SER A 116 7.91 9.91 10.59
CA SER A 116 6.86 10.83 11.09
C SER A 116 6.91 10.92 12.62
N GLU A 117 6.93 9.78 13.31
CA GLU A 117 7.03 9.71 14.78
C GLU A 117 8.29 10.39 15.31
N LYS A 118 9.44 10.16 14.67
CA LYS A 118 10.69 10.87 15.02
C LYS A 118 10.53 12.38 14.92
N TYR A 119 9.90 12.90 13.87
CA TYR A 119 9.67 14.33 13.74
C TYR A 119 8.67 14.87 14.78
N ILE A 120 7.61 14.12 15.08
CA ILE A 120 6.66 14.47 16.17
C ILE A 120 7.40 14.59 17.50
N PHE A 121 8.25 13.61 17.82
CA PHE A 121 9.06 13.64 19.04
C PHE A 121 9.96 14.88 19.10
N LEU A 122 10.66 15.21 18.01
CA LEU A 122 11.52 16.39 17.93
C LEU A 122 10.73 17.70 18.11
N LEU A 123 9.53 17.79 17.52
CA LEU A 123 8.66 18.96 17.68
C LEU A 123 8.20 19.13 19.13
N LYS A 124 7.80 18.05 19.81
CA LYS A 124 7.42 18.05 21.23
C LYS A 124 8.60 18.51 22.11
N LYS A 125 9.78 17.93 21.90
CA LYS A 125 11.00 18.30 22.65
C LYS A 125 11.36 19.78 22.49
N GLU A 126 11.28 20.30 21.27
CA GLU A 126 11.56 21.71 20.99
C GLU A 126 10.50 22.64 21.59
N MET A 127 9.22 22.26 21.58
CA MET A 127 8.17 23.03 22.26
C MET A 127 8.43 23.15 23.76
N ILE A 128 8.77 22.04 24.43
CA ILE A 128 9.09 22.06 25.87
C ILE A 128 10.24 23.02 26.15
N LYS A 129 11.32 22.98 25.34
CA LYS A 129 12.44 23.91 25.48
C LYS A 129 12.05 25.38 25.28
N ILE A 130 11.18 25.66 24.31
CA ILE A 130 10.67 27.02 24.06
C ILE A 130 9.88 27.50 25.29
N ILE A 131 9.02 26.65 25.85
CA ILE A 131 8.23 26.97 27.04
C ILE A 131 9.13 27.22 28.25
N GLN A 132 10.10 26.33 28.51
CA GLN A 132 11.05 26.51 29.61
C GLN A 132 11.85 27.81 29.51
N ARG A 133 12.30 28.19 28.30
CA ARG A 133 12.99 29.46 28.10
C ARG A 133 12.10 30.67 28.35
N LYS A 134 10.82 30.59 28.02
CA LYS A 134 9.87 31.67 28.30
C LYS A 134 9.70 31.86 29.81
N TYR A 135 9.46 30.77 30.54
CA TYR A 135 9.35 30.85 32.00
C TYR A 135 10.62 31.43 32.66
N LEU A 136 11.81 31.02 32.22
CA LEU A 136 13.05 31.59 32.75
C LEU A 136 13.19 33.10 32.47
N ILE A 137 12.75 33.56 31.30
CA ILE A 137 12.76 35.00 30.97
C ILE A 137 11.76 35.73 31.88
N GLU A 138 10.55 35.20 32.03
CA GLU A 138 9.51 35.78 32.91
C GLU A 138 9.99 35.83 34.39
N GLU A 139 10.63 34.78 34.89
CA GLU A 139 11.22 34.75 36.24
C GLU A 139 12.30 35.82 36.42
N ASN A 140 13.24 35.93 35.47
CA ASN A 140 14.29 36.94 35.51
C ASN A 140 13.72 38.37 35.46
N GLU A 141 12.71 38.63 34.62
CA GLU A 141 12.04 39.93 34.53
C GLU A 141 11.34 40.28 35.87
N ILE A 142 10.72 39.31 36.54
CA ILE A 142 10.12 39.51 37.86
C ILE A 142 11.20 39.83 38.91
N GLU A 143 12.30 39.09 38.93
CA GLU A 143 13.42 39.31 39.85
C GLU A 143 14.04 40.70 39.68
N GLU A 144 14.26 41.15 38.44
CA GLU A 144 14.77 42.49 38.14
C GLU A 144 13.82 43.59 38.65
N VAL A 145 12.51 43.44 38.44
CA VAL A 145 11.51 44.39 38.94
C VAL A 145 11.48 44.43 40.47
N LEU A 146 11.54 43.28 41.14
CA LEU A 146 11.57 43.19 42.60
C LEU A 146 12.85 43.82 43.16
N TYR A 147 13.99 43.55 42.54
CA TYR A 147 15.27 44.15 42.89
C TYR A 147 15.24 45.68 42.75
N ALA A 148 14.74 46.20 41.63
CA ALA A 148 14.61 47.64 41.38
C ALA A 148 13.72 48.32 42.44
N LYS A 149 12.57 47.71 42.78
CA LYS A 149 11.69 48.21 43.86
C LYS A 149 12.37 48.21 45.22
N SER A 150 13.13 47.15 45.54
CA SER A 150 13.86 47.06 46.81
C SER A 150 14.94 48.15 46.98
N LYS A 151 15.56 48.58 45.87
CA LYS A 151 16.55 49.67 45.86
C LYS A 151 15.91 51.04 46.04
N LEU A 152 14.76 51.28 45.43
CA LEU A 152 14.02 52.55 45.59
C LEU A 152 13.54 52.74 47.03
N ASN A 153 13.06 51.67 47.67
CA ASN A 153 12.61 51.73 49.07
C ASN A 153 13.75 51.89 50.10
N LYS A 154 15.01 51.65 49.74
CA LYS A 154 16.18 51.86 50.63
C LYS A 154 16.78 53.27 50.53
N ASN A 155 16.41 54.02 49.49
CA ASN A 155 16.89 55.38 49.23
C ASN A 155 15.81 56.45 49.51
N SER A 156 14.68 56.06 50.09
CA SER A 156 13.60 56.94 50.59
C SER A 156 13.62 56.93 52.12
#